data_AF-A0A9D7ABC5-F1
#
_entry.id   AF-A0A9D7ABC5-F1
#
_cell.length_a   1.000
_cell.length_b   1.000
_cell.length_c   1.000
_cell.angle_alpha   90.00
_cell.angle_beta   90.00
_cell.angle_gamma   90.00
#
_symmetry.space_group_name_H-M   'P 1'
#
loop_
_entity.id
_entity.type
_entity.pdbx_description
1 polymer ?
#
loop_
_entity_poly.entity_id
_entity_poly.type
_entity_poly.pdbx_seq_one_letter_code
_entity_poly.pdbx_strand_id
1 'polypeptide(L)'
;MLTGPTGCGKTRFVEAMAHRLQRPLITVACHEDLFASDLLGRYLLINDETVWSDGPLSRAVRCGAICYLDEIVEARKDTTVVLHPLADDRRTLFIEKKGEAVPAHPDFLLVISYNPGYQSVMKDLKPSTRQRFAAINFSYPAPDKETVIVAHEGGIAPETAEKLVALGGKIRSMRDSGLAEGASTRLLIHAAKLMAGGVSARAACRAAVAGPLSDEAGLIATMNDLIDDVF
;
A
#
# COMPACT_ATOMS: atom_id res chain seq x y z
N MET A 1 3.66 -9.90 6.17
CA MET A 1 3.47 -8.47 6.50
C MET A 1 4.49 -7.66 5.71
N LEU A 2 4.03 -6.68 4.94
CA LEU A 2 4.86 -5.75 4.18
C LEU A 2 4.89 -4.40 4.90
N THR A 3 6.08 -3.90 5.20
CA THR A 3 6.26 -2.59 5.81
C THR A 3 7.07 -1.71 4.88
N GLY A 4 6.96 -0.38 4.99
CA GLY A 4 7.76 0.56 4.21
C GLY A 4 7.01 1.84 3.88
N PRO A 5 7.68 2.86 3.34
CA PRO A 5 7.05 4.15 3.06
C PRO A 5 5.96 4.04 2.00
N THR A 6 5.12 5.08 1.86
CA THR A 6 4.12 5.13 0.79
C THR A 6 4.79 5.11 -0.58
N GLY A 7 4.12 4.51 -1.57
CA GLY A 7 4.55 4.56 -2.97
C GLY A 7 5.88 3.85 -3.28
N CYS A 8 6.38 2.94 -2.43
CA CYS A 8 7.57 2.13 -2.69
C CYS A 8 7.31 0.77 -3.37
N GLY A 9 6.07 0.48 -3.78
CA GLY A 9 5.73 -0.71 -4.56
C GLY A 9 5.21 -1.93 -3.78
N LYS A 10 4.81 -1.79 -2.51
CA LYS A 10 4.26 -2.90 -1.68
C LYS A 10 3.07 -3.61 -2.35
N THR A 11 2.05 -2.85 -2.75
CA THR A 11 0.85 -3.38 -3.44
C THR A 11 1.23 -4.08 -4.75
N ARG A 12 2.08 -3.43 -5.56
CA ARG A 12 2.56 -3.98 -6.84
C ARG A 12 3.36 -5.27 -6.67
N PHE A 13 4.12 -5.40 -5.60
CA PHE A 13 4.81 -6.63 -5.25
C PHE A 13 3.82 -7.77 -4.95
N VAL A 14 2.75 -7.50 -4.19
CA VAL A 14 1.71 -8.51 -3.93
C VAL A 14 1.02 -8.96 -5.22
N GLU A 15 0.67 -8.02 -6.10
CA GLU A 15 0.12 -8.33 -7.43
C GLU A 15 1.07 -9.21 -8.26
N ALA A 16 2.35 -8.85 -8.31
CA ALA A 16 3.35 -9.62 -9.04
C ALA A 16 3.52 -11.04 -8.47
N MET A 17 3.47 -11.18 -7.15
CA MET A 17 3.53 -12.48 -6.48
C MET A 17 2.27 -13.32 -6.72
N ALA A 18 1.09 -12.70 -6.68
CA ALA A 18 -0.17 -13.37 -6.99
C ALA A 18 -0.16 -13.93 -8.42
N HIS A 19 0.27 -13.11 -9.38
CA HIS A 19 0.44 -13.51 -10.77
C HIS A 19 1.45 -14.66 -10.91
N ARG A 20 2.62 -14.54 -10.28
CA ARG A 20 3.67 -15.58 -10.33
C ARG A 20 3.23 -16.90 -9.70
N LEU A 21 2.46 -16.86 -8.63
CA LEU A 21 1.94 -18.03 -7.94
C LEU A 21 0.67 -18.59 -8.60
N GLN A 22 0.14 -17.91 -9.63
CA GLN A 22 -1.14 -18.22 -10.27
C GLN A 22 -2.30 -18.32 -9.27
N ARG A 23 -2.30 -17.41 -8.28
CA ARG A 23 -3.32 -17.37 -7.24
C ARG A 23 -4.20 -16.13 -7.40
N PRO A 24 -5.53 -16.25 -7.21
CA PRO A 24 -6.40 -15.07 -7.16
C PRO A 24 -5.93 -14.12 -6.05
N LEU A 25 -6.03 -12.82 -6.30
CA LEU A 25 -5.75 -11.77 -5.33
C LEU A 25 -7.05 -11.07 -4.96
N ILE A 26 -7.39 -11.08 -3.68
CA ILE A 26 -8.50 -10.32 -3.12
C ILE A 26 -7.91 -9.23 -2.24
N THR A 27 -7.90 -8.02 -2.76
CA THR A 27 -7.42 -6.83 -2.03
C THR A 27 -8.57 -6.16 -1.28
N VAL A 28 -8.33 -5.82 -0.02
CA VAL A 28 -9.22 -5.01 0.81
C VAL A 28 -8.45 -3.77 1.26
N ALA A 29 -8.95 -2.60 0.89
CA ALA A 29 -8.44 -1.34 1.43
C ALA A 29 -9.02 -1.14 2.83
N CYS A 30 -8.17 -1.11 3.85
CA CYS A 30 -8.60 -0.88 5.22
C CYS A 30 -8.83 0.61 5.49
N HIS A 31 -9.87 0.89 6.27
CA HIS A 31 -10.24 2.23 6.72
C HIS A 31 -10.95 2.12 8.07
N GLU A 32 -11.16 3.25 8.75
CA GLU A 32 -11.72 3.26 10.11
C GLU A 32 -13.16 2.71 10.17
N ASP A 33 -13.92 2.81 9.09
CA ASP A 33 -15.29 2.27 9.00
C ASP A 33 -15.35 0.81 8.51
N LEU A 34 -14.23 0.11 8.41
CA LEU A 34 -14.22 -1.30 8.03
C LEU A 34 -14.58 -2.18 9.22
N PHE A 35 -15.76 -2.81 9.17
CA PHE A 35 -16.22 -3.73 10.22
C PHE A 35 -15.82 -5.18 9.93
N ALA A 36 -15.75 -6.00 10.99
CA ALA A 36 -15.57 -7.44 10.87
C ALA A 36 -16.59 -8.10 9.92
N SER A 37 -17.85 -7.66 9.92
CA SER A 37 -18.87 -8.18 9.01
C SER A 37 -18.59 -7.87 7.55
N ASP A 38 -17.89 -6.79 7.23
CA ASP A 38 -17.54 -6.49 5.84
C ASP A 38 -16.47 -7.45 5.33
N LEU A 39 -15.57 -7.94 6.20
CA LEU A 39 -14.58 -8.96 5.88
C LEU A 39 -15.19 -10.38 5.82
N LEU A 40 -16.01 -10.73 6.81
CA LEU A 40 -16.56 -12.08 6.98
C LEU A 40 -17.77 -12.33 6.09
N GLY A 41 -18.64 -11.33 5.92
CA GLY A 41 -19.91 -11.47 5.22
C GLY A 41 -21.10 -11.03 6.05
N ARG A 42 -22.22 -10.91 5.36
CA ARG A 42 -23.48 -10.41 5.92
C ARG A 42 -24.66 -11.05 5.21
N TYR A 43 -25.79 -11.09 5.90
CA TYR A 43 -27.06 -11.40 5.28
C TYR A 43 -27.56 -10.18 4.50
N LEU A 44 -28.00 -10.42 3.27
CA LEU A 44 -28.62 -9.44 2.38
C LEU A 44 -30.07 -9.87 2.15
N LEU A 45 -30.96 -8.88 2.04
CA LEU A 45 -32.34 -9.12 1.64
C LEU A 45 -32.40 -8.98 0.12
N ILE A 46 -32.67 -10.08 -0.59
CA ILE A 46 -32.78 -10.13 -2.04
C ILE A 46 -34.12 -10.80 -2.36
N ASN A 47 -35.03 -10.09 -3.04
CA ASN A 47 -36.36 -10.59 -3.39
C ASN A 47 -37.12 -11.17 -2.18
N ASP A 48 -37.15 -10.43 -1.07
CA ASP A 48 -37.77 -10.83 0.21
C ASP A 48 -37.16 -12.08 0.88
N GLU A 49 -36.05 -12.61 0.35
CA GLU A 49 -35.30 -13.71 0.95
C GLU A 49 -34.03 -13.20 1.64
N THR A 50 -33.75 -13.74 2.82
CA THR A 50 -32.52 -13.45 3.56
C THR A 50 -31.41 -14.39 3.09
N VAL A 51 -30.51 -13.89 2.26
CA VAL A 51 -29.43 -14.67 1.64
C VAL A 51 -28.08 -14.28 2.26
N TRP A 52 -27.25 -15.27 2.58
CA TRP A 52 -25.89 -15.02 3.04
C TRP A 52 -24.97 -14.63 1.88
N SER A 53 -24.23 -13.54 2.05
CA SER A 53 -23.17 -13.14 1.13
C SER A 53 -21.82 -13.13 1.84
N ASP A 54 -20.89 -13.98 1.40
CA ASP A 54 -19.52 -14.01 1.91
C ASP A 54 -18.79 -12.68 1.65
N GLY A 55 -18.05 -12.22 2.66
CA GLY A 55 -17.13 -11.11 2.53
C GLY A 55 -15.84 -11.50 1.78
N PRO A 56 -14.97 -10.53 1.47
CA PRO A 56 -13.71 -10.78 0.75
C PRO A 56 -12.78 -11.75 1.49
N LEU A 57 -12.70 -11.69 2.82
CA LEU A 57 -11.87 -12.61 3.61
C LEU A 57 -12.42 -14.04 3.55
N SER A 58 -13.72 -14.21 3.77
CA SER A 58 -14.37 -15.53 3.70
C SER A 58 -14.24 -16.16 2.32
N ARG A 59 -14.43 -15.39 1.25
CA ARG A 59 -14.21 -15.86 -0.13
C ARG A 59 -12.77 -16.34 -0.31
N ALA A 60 -11.78 -15.53 0.11
CA ALA A 60 -10.38 -15.88 -0.04
C ALA A 60 -10.01 -17.18 0.69
N VAL A 61 -10.51 -17.33 1.93
CA VAL A 61 -10.31 -18.52 2.77
C VAL A 61 -10.89 -19.76 2.09
N ARG A 62 -12.07 -19.68 1.49
CA ARG A 62 -12.72 -20.81 0.80
C ARG A 62 -12.05 -21.19 -0.51
N CYS A 63 -11.64 -20.22 -1.32
CA CYS A 63 -11.10 -20.48 -2.66
C CYS A 63 -9.58 -20.58 -2.74
N GLY A 64 -8.86 -20.44 -1.62
CA GLY A 64 -7.39 -20.50 -1.62
C GLY A 64 -6.72 -19.28 -2.25
N ALA A 65 -7.35 -18.12 -2.21
CA ALA A 65 -6.79 -16.88 -2.73
C ALA A 65 -5.76 -16.27 -1.77
N ILE A 66 -4.98 -15.33 -2.30
CA ILE A 66 -4.24 -14.37 -1.50
C ILE A 66 -5.24 -13.29 -1.05
N CYS A 67 -5.45 -13.18 0.26
CA CYS A 67 -6.17 -12.04 0.84
C CYS A 67 -5.17 -10.98 1.26
N TYR A 68 -5.23 -9.81 0.63
CA TYR A 68 -4.35 -8.69 0.91
C TYR A 68 -5.10 -7.57 1.59
N LEU A 69 -4.77 -7.30 2.86
CA LEU A 69 -5.33 -6.19 3.63
C LEU A 69 -4.34 -5.01 3.57
N ASP A 70 -4.66 -4.03 2.73
CA ASP A 70 -3.84 -2.84 2.56
C ASP A 70 -4.16 -1.80 3.64
N GLU A 71 -3.11 -1.18 4.18
CA GLU A 71 -3.18 -0.24 5.31
C GLU A 71 -3.93 -0.78 6.54
N ILE A 72 -3.61 -2.02 6.96
CA ILE A 72 -4.34 -2.74 8.02
C ILE A 72 -4.46 -2.00 9.37
N VAL A 73 -3.54 -1.07 9.61
CA VAL A 73 -3.52 -0.17 10.78
C VAL A 73 -4.68 0.83 10.82
N GLU A 74 -5.27 1.15 9.66
CA GLU A 74 -6.46 2.00 9.58
C GLU A 74 -7.74 1.25 9.95
N ALA A 75 -7.73 -0.08 9.92
CA ALA A 75 -8.86 -0.87 10.38
C ALA A 75 -8.98 -0.81 11.91
N ARG A 76 -10.24 -0.89 12.38
CA ARG A 76 -10.51 -0.99 13.82
C ARG A 76 -9.87 -2.24 14.44
N LYS A 77 -9.49 -2.12 15.70
CA LYS A 77 -8.78 -3.19 16.43
C LYS A 77 -9.62 -4.47 16.52
N ASP A 78 -10.92 -4.37 16.75
CA ASP A 78 -11.87 -5.49 16.74
C ASP A 78 -11.93 -6.19 15.37
N THR A 79 -11.92 -5.42 14.27
CA THR A 79 -11.82 -5.97 12.90
C THR A 79 -10.52 -6.75 12.69
N THR A 80 -9.38 -6.29 13.21
CA THR A 80 -8.10 -7.01 13.03
C THR A 80 -8.00 -8.34 13.81
N VAL A 81 -8.76 -8.50 14.91
CA VAL A 81 -8.70 -9.70 15.75
C VAL A 81 -9.29 -10.93 15.03
N VAL A 82 -10.20 -10.73 14.07
CA VAL A 82 -10.78 -11.82 13.27
C VAL A 82 -9.72 -12.58 12.44
N LEU A 83 -8.55 -11.97 12.24
CA LEU A 83 -7.44 -12.53 11.49
C LEU A 83 -6.59 -13.50 12.32
N HIS A 84 -6.65 -13.43 13.66
CA HIS A 84 -5.75 -14.22 14.52
C HIS A 84 -5.90 -15.73 14.31
N PRO A 85 -7.12 -16.31 14.23
CA PRO A 85 -7.28 -17.74 13.95
C PRO A 85 -6.74 -18.18 12.59
N LEU A 86 -6.67 -17.27 11.61
CA LEU A 86 -6.13 -17.54 10.27
C LEU A 86 -4.60 -17.43 10.20
N ALA A 87 -3.99 -16.66 11.09
CA ALA A 87 -2.55 -16.45 11.15
C ALA A 87 -1.82 -17.39 12.14
N ASP A 88 -2.59 -18.11 12.97
CA ASP A 88 -2.08 -19.18 13.86
C ASP A 88 -2.21 -20.57 13.17
N ASP A 89 -1.66 -21.62 13.80
CA ASP A 89 -1.68 -23.01 13.30
C ASP A 89 -3.10 -23.56 13.05
N ARG A 90 -4.13 -22.97 13.67
CA ARG A 90 -5.53 -23.38 13.52
C ARG A 90 -6.06 -23.18 12.11
N ARG A 91 -5.57 -22.17 11.38
CA ARG A 91 -5.98 -21.80 10.02
C ARG A 91 -7.49 -21.98 9.76
N THR A 92 -8.34 -21.47 10.65
CA THR A 92 -9.80 -21.65 10.58
C THR A 92 -10.49 -20.30 10.78
N LEU A 93 -11.40 -19.93 9.89
CA LEU A 93 -12.21 -18.72 9.99
C LEU A 93 -13.54 -19.02 10.68
N PHE A 94 -13.86 -18.30 11.75
CA PHE A 94 -15.15 -18.42 12.43
C PHE A 94 -16.11 -17.33 11.93
N ILE A 95 -17.24 -17.75 11.38
CA ILE A 95 -18.31 -16.87 10.91
C ILE A 95 -19.49 -17.01 11.89
N GLU A 96 -19.45 -16.23 12.97
CA GLU A 96 -20.40 -16.33 14.09
C GLU A 96 -21.86 -16.20 13.65
N LYS A 97 -22.16 -15.27 12.73
CA LYS A 97 -23.52 -15.04 12.20
C LYS A 97 -24.09 -16.25 11.42
N LYS A 98 -23.23 -17.15 10.95
CA LYS A 98 -23.61 -18.41 10.29
C LYS A 98 -23.47 -19.63 11.19
N GLY A 99 -22.89 -19.47 12.39
CA GLY A 99 -22.49 -20.59 13.24
C GLY A 99 -21.49 -21.52 12.55
N GLU A 100 -20.67 -21.00 11.63
CA GLU A 100 -19.81 -21.82 10.77
C GLU A 100 -18.33 -21.62 11.11
N ALA A 101 -17.60 -22.72 11.18
CA ALA A 101 -16.13 -22.72 11.21
C ALA A 101 -15.62 -23.21 9.85
N VAL A 102 -14.93 -22.33 9.12
CA VAL A 102 -14.42 -22.60 7.77
C VAL A 102 -12.93 -22.90 7.86
N PRO A 103 -12.48 -24.15 7.64
CA PRO A 103 -11.05 -24.42 7.51
C PRO A 103 -10.51 -23.69 6.29
N ALA A 104 -9.39 -22.97 6.45
CA ALA A 104 -8.78 -22.25 5.36
C ALA A 104 -8.22 -23.24 4.34
N HIS A 105 -8.49 -22.96 3.07
CA HIS A 105 -7.93 -23.72 1.97
C HIS A 105 -6.40 -23.81 2.09
N PRO A 106 -5.75 -24.95 1.73
CA PRO A 106 -4.30 -25.11 1.86
C PRO A 106 -3.49 -23.97 1.20
N ASP A 107 -3.95 -23.52 0.04
CA ASP A 107 -3.33 -22.41 -0.73
C ASP A 107 -3.66 -20.99 -0.24
N PHE A 108 -4.59 -20.84 0.71
CA PHE A 108 -4.92 -19.52 1.26
C PHE A 108 -3.66 -18.85 1.82
N LEU A 109 -3.47 -17.57 1.48
CA LEU A 109 -2.38 -16.76 2.00
C LEU A 109 -2.92 -15.42 2.51
N LEU A 110 -2.57 -15.07 3.74
CA LEU A 110 -2.88 -13.78 4.33
C LEU A 110 -1.69 -12.83 4.21
N VAL A 111 -1.90 -11.69 3.55
CA VAL A 111 -0.91 -10.63 3.42
C VAL A 111 -1.49 -9.34 4.00
N ILE A 112 -0.69 -8.62 4.77
CA ILE A 112 -1.05 -7.31 5.33
C ILE A 112 0.05 -6.31 5.00
N SER A 113 -0.30 -5.04 4.81
CA SER A 113 0.66 -3.94 4.70
C SER A 113 0.32 -2.75 5.59
N TYR A 114 1.35 -2.01 5.99
CA TYR A 114 1.19 -0.68 6.58
C TYR A 114 2.46 0.15 6.40
N ASN A 115 2.34 1.46 6.63
CA ASN A 115 3.43 2.44 6.52
C ASN A 115 3.89 2.84 7.94
N PRO A 116 5.02 2.34 8.46
CA PRO A 116 5.50 2.70 9.80
C PRO A 116 5.83 4.20 9.88
N GLY A 117 5.45 4.86 10.96
CA GLY A 117 5.76 6.27 11.20
C GLY A 117 4.92 7.29 10.41
N TYR A 118 4.01 6.82 9.55
CA TYR A 118 3.02 7.66 8.84
C TYR A 118 1.89 8.13 9.77
N GLN A 119 1.64 7.38 10.84
CA GLN A 119 0.47 7.57 11.70
C GLN A 119 0.87 8.03 13.09
N SER A 120 -0.06 8.70 13.78
CA SER A 120 0.10 8.99 15.20
C SER A 120 0.45 7.71 15.97
N VAL A 121 1.29 7.84 17.00
CA VAL A 121 1.75 6.74 17.88
C VAL A 121 0.60 5.85 18.40
N MET A 122 -0.65 6.33 18.31
CA MET A 122 -1.85 5.62 18.74
C MET A 122 -2.42 4.57 17.76
N LYS A 123 -2.00 4.56 16.49
CA LYS A 123 -2.49 3.64 15.44
C LYS A 123 -1.50 2.54 15.04
N ASP A 124 -0.61 2.14 15.94
CA ASP A 124 0.28 1.01 15.67
C ASP A 124 -0.42 -0.36 15.77
N LEU A 125 0.09 -1.33 14.98
CA LEU A 125 -0.28 -2.74 15.15
C LEU A 125 0.16 -3.25 16.53
N LYS A 126 -0.78 -3.86 17.25
CA LYS A 126 -0.49 -4.54 18.53
C LYS A 126 0.64 -5.57 18.35
N PRO A 127 1.55 -5.73 19.33
CA PRO A 127 2.60 -6.75 19.28
C PRO A 127 2.07 -8.16 19.01
N SER A 128 0.92 -8.50 19.59
CA SER A 128 0.27 -9.80 19.38
C SER A 128 -0.15 -10.04 17.93
N THR A 129 -0.60 -9.01 17.20
CA THR A 129 -0.87 -9.15 15.76
C THR A 129 0.44 -9.27 14.99
N ARG A 130 1.45 -8.44 15.29
CA ARG A 130 2.74 -8.43 14.58
C ARG A 130 3.49 -9.76 14.65
N GLN A 131 3.51 -10.39 15.83
CA GLN A 131 4.22 -11.65 16.07
C GLN A 131 3.64 -12.86 15.32
N ARG A 132 2.50 -12.70 14.63
CA ARG A 132 1.89 -13.73 13.78
C ARG A 132 2.30 -13.66 12.31
N PHE A 133 3.14 -12.69 11.93
CA PHE A 133 3.53 -12.49 10.54
C PHE A 133 5.04 -12.47 10.37
N ALA A 134 5.51 -13.14 9.32
CA ALA A 134 6.81 -12.85 8.72
C ALA A 134 6.79 -11.44 8.10
N ALA A 135 7.88 -10.68 8.27
CA ALA A 135 7.98 -9.30 7.82
C ALA A 135 8.94 -9.16 6.63
N ILE A 136 8.51 -8.40 5.61
CA ILE A 136 9.38 -7.90 4.54
C ILE A 136 9.36 -6.38 4.61
N ASN A 137 10.53 -5.78 4.78
CA ASN A 137 10.68 -4.33 4.88
C ASN A 137 11.06 -3.77 3.51
N PHE A 138 10.24 -2.85 3.02
CA PHE A 138 10.47 -2.12 1.79
C PHE A 138 11.08 -0.76 2.11
N SER A 139 11.98 -0.34 1.25
CA SER A 139 12.46 1.03 1.12
C SER A 139 12.19 1.52 -0.29
N TYR A 140 12.47 2.79 -0.56
CA TYR A 140 12.64 3.20 -1.95
C TYR A 140 13.78 2.39 -2.60
N PRO A 141 13.68 2.04 -3.89
CA PRO A 141 14.73 1.28 -4.57
C PRO A 141 16.05 2.06 -4.61
N ALA A 142 17.15 1.35 -4.87
CA ALA A 142 18.42 2.00 -5.17
C ALA A 142 18.30 2.84 -6.46
N PRO A 143 19.07 3.93 -6.61
CA PRO A 143 18.90 4.88 -7.72
C PRO A 143 18.93 4.25 -9.12
N ASP A 144 19.80 3.26 -9.33
CA ASP A 144 19.91 2.49 -10.56
C ASP A 144 18.59 1.77 -10.90
N LYS A 145 18.00 1.09 -9.92
CA LYS A 145 16.75 0.35 -10.08
C LYS A 145 15.55 1.28 -10.17
N GLU A 146 15.53 2.34 -9.37
CA GLU A 146 14.45 3.32 -9.38
C GLU A 146 14.39 4.05 -10.73
N THR A 147 15.54 4.37 -11.32
CA THR A 147 15.63 4.99 -12.65
C THR A 147 14.98 4.12 -13.71
N VAL A 148 15.25 2.81 -13.71
CA VAL A 148 14.62 1.86 -14.63
C VAL A 148 13.10 1.83 -14.45
N ILE A 149 12.63 1.83 -13.20
CA ILE A 149 11.20 1.83 -12.89
C ILE A 149 10.53 3.12 -13.38
N VAL A 150 11.11 4.29 -13.06
CA VAL A 150 10.55 5.60 -13.43
C VAL A 150 10.57 5.79 -14.95
N ALA A 151 11.64 5.38 -15.63
CA ALA A 151 11.72 5.44 -17.09
C ALA A 151 10.63 4.57 -17.74
N HIS A 152 10.49 3.31 -17.29
CA HIS A 152 9.54 2.37 -17.84
C HIS A 152 8.08 2.78 -17.60
N GLU A 153 7.71 3.04 -16.35
CA GLU A 153 6.33 3.39 -15.97
C GLU A 153 5.95 4.82 -16.37
N GLY A 154 6.96 5.70 -16.48
CA GLY A 154 6.80 7.10 -16.85
C GLY A 154 6.81 7.36 -18.36
N GLY A 155 7.32 6.42 -19.17
CA GLY A 155 7.43 6.59 -20.62
C GLY A 155 8.42 7.68 -21.04
N ILE A 156 9.51 7.85 -20.30
CA ILE A 156 10.55 8.87 -20.54
C ILE A 156 11.93 8.23 -20.76
N ALA A 157 12.86 9.00 -21.32
CA ALA A 157 14.24 8.57 -21.52
C ALA A 157 14.94 8.30 -20.17
N PRO A 158 15.81 7.26 -20.07
CA PRO A 158 16.54 6.92 -18.85
C PRO A 158 17.30 8.11 -18.24
N GLU A 159 17.87 8.99 -19.05
CA GLU A 159 18.63 10.16 -18.61
C GLU A 159 17.74 11.19 -17.89
N THR A 160 16.48 11.31 -18.32
CA THR A 160 15.49 12.18 -17.65
C THR A 160 14.97 11.53 -16.37
N ALA A 161 14.79 10.20 -16.37
CA ALA A 161 14.42 9.45 -15.18
C ALA A 161 15.51 9.51 -14.10
N GLU A 162 16.79 9.44 -14.49
CA GLU A 162 17.92 9.55 -13.56
C GLU A 162 17.91 10.91 -12.84
N LYS A 163 17.64 12.00 -13.56
CA LYS A 163 17.46 13.34 -12.97
C LYS A 163 16.30 13.39 -11.98
N LEU A 164 15.16 12.78 -12.32
CA LEU A 164 14.01 12.68 -11.41
C LEU A 164 14.35 11.90 -10.13
N VAL A 165 15.07 10.79 -10.26
CA VAL A 165 15.51 9.98 -9.13
C VAL A 165 16.52 10.73 -8.27
N ALA A 166 17.46 11.44 -8.88
CA ALA A 166 18.41 12.30 -8.16
C ALA A 166 17.68 13.40 -7.37
N LEU A 167 16.70 14.07 -7.99
CA LEU A 167 15.83 15.03 -7.30
C LEU A 167 15.07 14.37 -6.13
N GLY A 168 14.46 13.21 -6.36
CA GLY A 168 13.77 12.45 -5.32
C GLY A 168 14.68 12.08 -4.14
N GLY A 169 15.92 11.69 -4.42
CA GLY A 169 16.96 11.43 -3.42
C GLY A 169 17.28 12.66 -2.56
N LYS A 170 17.48 13.83 -3.20
CA LYS A 170 17.70 15.10 -2.49
C LYS A 170 16.51 15.44 -1.58
N ILE A 171 15.28 15.36 -2.10
CA ILE A 171 14.07 15.66 -1.32
C ILE A 171 13.89 14.69 -0.14
N ARG A 172 14.16 13.39 -0.33
CA ARG A 172 14.10 12.39 0.76
C ARG A 172 15.08 12.69 1.89
N SER A 173 16.24 13.27 1.58
CA SER A 173 17.25 13.64 2.58
C SER A 173 16.82 14.83 3.45
N MET A 174 15.85 15.63 2.98
CA MET A 174 15.30 16.77 3.73
C MET A 174 14.25 16.38 4.78
N ARG A 175 13.97 15.09 4.98
CA ARG A 175 12.97 14.64 5.97
C ARG A 175 13.28 15.14 7.38
N ASP A 176 14.56 15.20 7.74
CA ASP A 176 15.00 15.69 9.04
C ASP A 176 14.90 17.23 9.17
N SER A 177 14.56 17.93 8.09
CA SER A 177 14.38 19.39 8.02
C SER A 177 12.91 19.83 8.05
N GLY A 178 11.97 18.94 8.39
CA GLY A 178 10.55 19.28 8.59
C GLY A 178 9.56 18.71 7.56
N LEU A 179 10.05 18.01 6.53
CA LEU A 179 9.18 17.26 5.62
C LEU A 179 8.60 16.03 6.35
N ALA A 180 7.27 15.96 6.42
CA ALA A 180 6.58 14.78 6.95
C ALA A 180 6.96 13.51 6.17
N GLU A 181 7.12 13.64 4.84
CA GLU A 181 7.44 12.54 3.94
C GLU A 181 8.42 12.95 2.84
N GLY A 182 9.25 11.99 2.43
CA GLY A 182 10.10 12.15 1.26
C GLY A 182 9.37 11.80 -0.04
N ALA A 183 9.86 12.33 -1.17
CA ALA A 183 9.31 12.04 -2.50
C ALA A 183 9.22 10.54 -2.80
N SER A 184 8.01 9.99 -2.91
CA SER A 184 7.82 8.58 -3.24
C SER A 184 8.11 8.27 -4.71
N THR A 185 8.43 7.01 -5.03
CA THR A 185 8.60 6.56 -6.42
C THR A 185 7.33 6.83 -7.26
N ARG A 186 6.14 6.78 -6.65
CA ARG A 186 4.87 7.16 -7.29
C ARG A 186 4.87 8.61 -7.78
N LEU A 187 5.36 9.56 -6.97
CA LEU A 187 5.43 10.98 -7.37
C LEU A 187 6.40 11.18 -8.53
N LEU A 188 7.54 10.45 -8.53
CA LEU A 188 8.50 10.49 -9.63
C LEU A 188 7.89 9.96 -10.93
N ILE A 189 7.12 8.87 -10.86
CA ILE A 189 6.38 8.33 -12.01
C ILE A 189 5.32 9.34 -12.50
N HIS A 190 4.61 10.03 -11.60
CA HIS A 190 3.65 11.07 -11.99
C HIS A 190 4.34 12.23 -12.72
N ALA A 191 5.48 12.71 -12.21
CA ALA A 191 6.27 13.74 -12.88
C ALA A 191 6.74 13.27 -14.27
N ALA A 192 7.24 12.04 -14.37
CA ALA A 192 7.64 11.44 -15.64
C ALA A 192 6.49 11.36 -16.65
N LYS A 193 5.29 10.94 -16.22
CA LYS A 193 4.10 10.89 -17.09
C LYS A 193 3.68 12.28 -17.59
N LEU A 194 3.77 13.31 -16.75
CA LEU A 194 3.52 14.70 -17.18
C LEU A 194 4.54 15.14 -18.23
N MET A 195 5.82 14.81 -18.06
CA MET A 195 6.87 15.11 -19.04
C MET A 195 6.64 14.39 -20.37
N ALA A 196 6.29 13.09 -20.33
CA ALA A 196 5.91 12.33 -21.52
C ALA A 196 4.69 12.92 -22.24
N GLY A 197 3.77 13.56 -21.49
CA GLY A 197 2.64 14.32 -22.00
C GLY A 197 2.98 15.72 -22.54
N GLY A 198 4.25 16.12 -22.57
CA GLY A 198 4.71 17.40 -23.12
C GLY A 198 4.80 18.55 -22.10
N VAL A 199 4.56 18.31 -20.82
CA VAL A 199 4.78 19.32 -19.77
C VAL A 199 6.28 19.50 -19.56
N SER A 200 6.75 20.74 -19.40
CA SER A 200 8.17 20.99 -19.13
C SER A 200 8.62 20.34 -17.83
N ALA A 201 9.88 19.90 -17.75
CA ALA A 201 10.37 19.15 -16.61
C ALA A 201 10.17 19.89 -15.27
N ARG A 202 10.45 21.21 -15.24
CA ARG A 202 10.22 22.05 -14.06
C ARG A 202 8.74 22.07 -13.66
N ALA A 203 7.84 22.33 -14.61
CA ALA A 203 6.41 22.38 -14.30
C ALA A 203 5.87 21.03 -13.82
N ALA A 204 6.32 19.94 -14.43
CA ALA A 204 5.97 18.58 -14.03
C ALA A 204 6.44 18.26 -12.60
N CYS A 205 7.70 18.57 -12.25
CA CYS A 205 8.22 18.35 -10.91
C CYS A 205 7.53 19.20 -9.85
N ARG A 206 7.25 20.48 -10.15
CA ARG A 206 6.54 21.38 -9.22
C ARG A 206 5.12 20.87 -8.93
N ALA A 207 4.41 20.42 -9.97
CA ALA A 207 3.04 19.93 -9.84
C ALA A 207 2.94 18.54 -9.21
N ALA A 208 3.83 17.61 -9.57
CA ALA A 208 3.71 16.21 -9.15
C ALA A 208 4.59 15.83 -7.96
N VAL A 209 5.60 16.63 -7.61
CA VAL A 209 6.52 16.36 -6.50
C VAL A 209 6.39 17.41 -5.40
N ALA A 210 6.65 18.69 -5.70
CA ALA A 210 6.67 19.72 -4.66
C ALA A 210 5.27 19.98 -4.08
N GLY A 211 4.25 20.17 -4.94
CA GLY A 211 2.88 20.46 -4.52
C GLY A 211 2.27 19.42 -3.57
N PRO A 212 2.37 18.10 -3.87
CA PRO A 212 1.81 17.08 -2.98
C PRO A 212 2.57 16.86 -1.66
N LEU A 213 3.82 17.32 -1.54
CA LEU A 213 4.65 17.05 -0.37
C LEU A 213 4.51 18.09 0.75
N SER A 214 4.09 19.31 0.43
CA SER A 214 3.93 20.37 1.41
C SER A 214 3.07 21.51 0.88
N ASP A 215 2.28 22.11 1.78
CA ASP A 215 1.60 23.39 1.57
C ASP A 215 2.40 24.58 2.13
N GLU A 216 3.54 24.32 2.81
CA GLU A 216 4.34 25.37 3.43
C GLU A 216 5.19 26.08 2.38
N ALA A 217 4.96 27.39 2.22
CA ALA A 217 5.64 28.20 1.21
C ALA A 217 7.18 28.11 1.26
N GLY A 218 7.77 28.01 2.46
CA GLY A 218 9.22 27.87 2.62
C GLY A 218 9.77 26.53 2.13
N LEU A 219 9.09 25.43 2.44
CA LEU A 219 9.46 24.10 1.95
C LEU A 219 9.23 23.98 0.45
N ILE A 220 8.12 24.52 -0.06
CA ILE A 220 7.86 24.59 -1.50
C ILE A 220 8.95 25.37 -2.23
N ALA A 221 9.35 26.55 -1.72
CA ALA A 221 10.43 27.33 -2.32
C ALA A 221 11.74 26.54 -2.37
N THR A 222 12.11 25.89 -1.26
CA THR A 222 13.32 25.06 -1.20
C THR A 222 13.27 23.90 -2.20
N MET A 223 12.12 23.22 -2.33
CA MET A 223 11.94 22.15 -3.33
C MET A 223 12.00 22.69 -4.76
N ASN A 224 11.48 23.91 -5.01
CA ASN A 224 11.56 24.54 -6.32
C ASN A 224 13.00 24.90 -6.70
N ASP A 225 13.80 25.38 -5.76
CA ASP A 225 15.22 25.65 -5.99
C ASP A 225 15.96 24.35 -6.35
N LEU A 226 15.68 23.24 -5.64
CA LEU A 226 16.23 21.92 -5.99
C LEU A 226 15.78 21.42 -7.37
N ILE A 227 14.57 21.74 -7.79
CA ILE A 227 14.06 21.40 -9.12
C ILE A 227 14.84 22.18 -10.19
N ASP A 228 15.04 23.48 -9.98
CA ASP A 228 15.73 24.35 -10.93
C ASP A 228 17.23 24.04 -11.01
N ASP A 229 17.85 23.53 -9.94
CA ASP A 229 19.23 23.03 -9.93
C ASP A 229 19.40 21.75 -10.77
N VAL A 230 18.35 20.95 -10.94
CA VAL A 230 18.39 19.65 -11.64
C VAL A 230 17.99 19.79 -13.12
N PHE A 231 17.08 20.71 -13.45
CA PHE A 231 16.48 20.90 -14.78
C PHE A 231 16.57 22.34 -15.26
#